data_AF-A0A9Q3IYE1-F1
#
_entry.id   AF-A0A9Q3IYE1-F1
#
_cell.length_a   1.000
_cell.length_b   1.000
_cell.length_c   1.000
_cell.angle_alpha   90.00
_cell.angle_beta   90.00
_cell.angle_gamma   90.00
#
_symmetry.space_group_name_H-M   'P 1'
#
loop_
_entity.id
_entity.type
_entity.pdbx_description
1 polymer ?
#
loop_
_entity_poly.entity_id
_entity_poly.type
_entity_poly.pdbx_seq_one_letter_code
_entity_poly.pdbx_strand_id
1 'polypeptide(L)'
;MDKSESSQKIILKYGNYVTWVTAIEAELRQIGCWQFADGTDNDVTEEKREKSYCLIMRHLDESIVAFVGNKIAPEEKGDGRELWKMLRDKFVGSGVQAQGVALEKFLELKFRDIDQWIADLCTTTRRMSLTGTDVNNALGTRLAIRTLPNKYELLIR
;
A
#
# COMPACT_ATOMS: atom_id res chain seq x y z
N MET A 1 -0.97 -32.55 14.15
CA MET A 1 0.25 -31.72 14.25
C MET A 1 0.10 -30.63 13.22
N ASP A 2 -0.27 -29.46 13.70
CA ASP A 2 -0.56 -28.28 12.88
C ASP A 2 0.77 -27.73 12.35
N LYS A 3 0.95 -27.75 11.03
CA LYS A 3 2.05 -27.03 10.39
C LYS A 3 1.61 -25.57 10.39
N SER A 4 2.02 -24.82 11.41
CA SER A 4 1.99 -23.35 11.31
C SER A 4 2.93 -22.96 10.16
N GLU A 5 2.36 -22.78 8.97
CA GLU A 5 3.03 -22.06 7.90
C GLU A 5 3.41 -20.70 8.49
N SER A 6 4.71 -20.50 8.71
CA SER A 6 5.24 -19.20 9.11
C SER A 6 5.12 -18.28 7.91
N SER A 7 3.92 -17.76 7.67
CA SER A 7 3.70 -16.65 6.76
C SER A 7 4.62 -15.52 7.22
N GLN A 8 5.57 -15.12 6.38
CA GLN A 8 6.50 -14.04 6.70
C GLN A 8 5.68 -12.80 7.07
N LYS A 9 5.70 -12.45 8.35
CA LYS A 9 4.96 -11.31 8.87
C LYS A 9 5.65 -10.03 8.43
N ILE A 10 5.03 -9.28 7.51
CA ILE A 10 5.55 -8.00 7.04
C ILE A 10 5.18 -6.93 8.07
N ILE A 11 6.18 -6.34 8.72
CA ILE A 11 6.02 -5.24 9.70
C ILE A 11 6.18 -3.90 8.99
N LEU A 12 5.28 -2.96 9.26
CA LEU A 12 5.33 -1.62 8.68
C LEU A 12 6.51 -0.83 9.22
N LYS A 13 7.29 -0.23 8.31
CA LYS A 13 8.40 0.68 8.56
C LYS A 13 8.32 1.83 7.55
N TYR A 14 9.05 2.92 7.79
CA TYR A 14 8.97 4.13 6.94
C TYR A 14 9.29 3.90 5.45
N GLY A 15 9.98 2.82 5.08
CA GLY A 15 10.39 2.54 3.71
C GLY A 15 9.56 1.49 2.96
N ASN A 16 8.68 0.73 3.61
CA ASN A 16 8.06 -0.46 3.01
C ASN A 16 6.53 -0.41 2.92
N TYR A 17 5.93 0.78 3.09
CA TYR A 17 4.47 0.92 3.12
C TYR A 17 3.76 0.27 1.92
N VAL A 18 4.29 0.42 0.70
CA VAL A 18 3.69 -0.17 -0.50
C VAL A 18 3.61 -1.70 -0.42
N THR A 19 4.69 -2.34 0.02
CA THR A 19 4.74 -3.80 0.22
C THR A 19 3.85 -4.24 1.38
N TRP A 20 3.91 -3.49 2.49
CA TRP A 20 3.11 -3.75 3.68
C TRP A 20 1.62 -3.69 3.39
N VAL A 21 1.14 -2.66 2.67
CA VAL A 21 -0.27 -2.52 2.30
C VAL A 21 -0.74 -3.77 1.60
N THR A 22 -0.06 -4.21 0.53
CA THR A 22 -0.47 -5.40 -0.23
C THR A 22 -0.59 -6.64 0.65
N ALA A 23 0.30 -6.82 1.62
CA ALA A 23 0.24 -7.95 2.56
C ALA A 23 -0.96 -7.84 3.51
N ILE A 24 -1.16 -6.68 4.13
CA ILE A 24 -2.27 -6.47 5.07
C ILE A 24 -3.63 -6.51 4.37
N GLU A 25 -3.73 -6.03 3.14
CA GLU A 25 -4.95 -6.19 2.35
C GLU A 25 -5.32 -7.67 2.19
N ALA A 26 -4.33 -8.53 1.90
CA ALA A 26 -4.57 -9.96 1.75
C ALA A 26 -5.02 -10.59 3.08
N GLU A 27 -4.37 -10.25 4.20
CA GLU A 27 -4.76 -10.76 5.52
C GLU A 27 -6.16 -10.26 5.95
N LEU A 28 -6.48 -8.98 5.68
CA LEU A 28 -7.82 -8.43 5.93
C LEU A 28 -8.89 -9.10 5.06
N ARG A 29 -8.58 -9.46 3.82
CA ARG A 29 -9.49 -10.22 2.95
C ARG A 29 -9.73 -11.63 3.49
N GLN A 30 -8.69 -12.29 3.99
CA GLN A 30 -8.79 -13.62 4.58
C GLN A 30 -9.76 -13.65 5.77
N ILE A 31 -9.81 -12.58 6.57
CA ILE A 31 -10.73 -12.46 7.71
C ILE A 31 -12.03 -11.71 7.38
N GLY A 32 -12.32 -11.43 6.11
CA GLY A 32 -13.55 -10.75 5.68
C GLY A 32 -13.68 -9.29 6.11
N CYS A 33 -12.57 -8.62 6.48
CA CYS A 33 -12.58 -7.26 7.00
C CYS A 33 -12.05 -6.19 6.01
N TRP A 34 -11.55 -6.59 4.84
CA TRP A 34 -10.95 -5.65 3.87
C TRP A 34 -11.90 -4.54 3.44
N GLN A 35 -13.10 -4.90 2.99
CA GLN A 35 -14.05 -3.92 2.44
C GLN A 35 -14.49 -2.92 3.51
N PHE A 36 -14.55 -3.33 4.78
CA PHE A 36 -14.79 -2.46 5.92
C PHE A 36 -13.62 -1.49 6.15
N ALA A 37 -12.38 -2.00 6.16
CA ALA A 37 -11.18 -1.20 6.44
C ALA A 37 -10.88 -0.17 5.32
N ASP A 38 -11.11 -0.54 4.06
CA ASP A 38 -10.96 0.37 2.92
C ASP A 38 -12.14 1.35 2.75
N GLY A 39 -13.17 1.23 3.59
CA GLY A 39 -14.33 2.13 3.59
C GLY A 39 -15.33 1.88 2.45
N THR A 40 -15.16 0.79 1.69
CA THR A 40 -16.09 0.40 0.61
C THR A 40 -17.38 -0.26 1.11
N ASP A 41 -17.35 -0.84 2.31
CA ASP A 41 -18.49 -1.43 2.98
C ASP A 41 -19.05 -0.47 4.04
N ASN A 42 -20.38 -0.35 4.13
CA ASN A 42 -21.06 0.44 5.16
C ASN A 42 -21.55 -0.40 6.34
N ASP A 43 -21.39 -1.72 6.28
CA ASP A 43 -21.70 -2.63 7.39
C ASP A 43 -20.63 -2.51 8.48
N VAL A 44 -20.93 -1.65 9.45
CA VAL A 44 -20.09 -1.40 10.63
C VAL A 44 -20.56 -2.31 11.76
N THR A 45 -19.88 -3.45 11.92
CA THR A 45 -20.03 -4.30 13.10
C THR A 45 -18.85 -4.09 14.04
N GLU A 46 -19.09 -4.14 15.34
CA GLU A 46 -18.03 -4.01 16.35
C GLU A 46 -16.95 -5.08 16.16
N GLU A 47 -17.35 -6.28 15.74
CA GLU A 47 -16.44 -7.37 15.40
C GLU A 47 -15.48 -7.01 14.26
N LYS A 48 -15.97 -6.41 13.16
CA LYS A 48 -15.12 -5.97 12.04
C LYS A 48 -14.18 -4.84 12.47
N ARG A 49 -14.66 -3.90 13.28
CA ARG A 49 -13.86 -2.79 13.83
C ARG A 49 -12.65 -3.33 14.60
N GLU A 50 -12.91 -4.17 15.60
CA GLU A 50 -11.90 -4.68 16.51
C GLU A 50 -10.94 -5.66 15.81
N LYS A 51 -11.46 -6.61 15.00
CA LYS A 51 -10.61 -7.58 14.28
C LYS A 51 -9.63 -6.88 13.33
N SER A 52 -10.11 -5.92 12.55
CA SER A 52 -9.25 -5.18 11.62
C SER A 52 -8.25 -4.31 12.38
N TYR A 53 -8.66 -3.65 13.46
CA TYR A 53 -7.75 -2.87 14.32
C TYR A 53 -6.63 -3.73 14.90
N CYS A 54 -6.96 -4.85 15.54
CA CYS A 54 -6.00 -5.76 16.13
C CYS A 54 -5.04 -6.35 15.10
N LEU A 55 -5.55 -6.73 13.92
CA LEU A 55 -4.72 -7.26 12.84
C LEU A 55 -3.71 -6.21 12.37
N ILE A 56 -4.17 -4.99 12.07
CA ILE A 56 -3.29 -3.91 11.61
C ILE A 56 -2.23 -3.59 12.68
N MET A 57 -2.64 -3.39 13.94
CA MET A 57 -1.75 -3.08 15.07
C MET A 57 -0.65 -4.12 15.26
N ARG A 58 -0.95 -5.42 15.06
CA ARG A 58 0.04 -6.50 15.17
C ARG A 58 1.16 -6.36 14.15
N HIS A 59 0.94 -5.67 13.03
CA HIS A 59 1.90 -5.54 11.94
C HIS A 59 2.53 -4.16 11.88
N LEU A 60 2.50 -3.40 12.98
CA LEU A 60 3.19 -2.12 13.10
C LEU A 60 4.51 -2.28 13.86
N ASP A 61 5.53 -1.55 13.42
CA ASP A 61 6.74 -1.34 14.20
C ASP A 61 6.47 -0.44 15.42
N GLU A 62 7.28 -0.57 16.46
CA GLU A 62 7.18 0.20 17.71
C GLU A 62 7.06 1.71 17.47
N SER A 63 7.87 2.26 16.56
CA SER A 63 7.85 3.70 16.23
C SER A 63 6.52 4.15 15.63
N ILE A 64 5.81 3.26 14.94
CA ILE A 64 4.52 3.53 14.31
C ILE A 64 3.40 3.34 15.33
N VAL A 65 3.51 2.35 16.21
CA VAL A 65 2.59 2.18 17.35
C VAL A 65 2.59 3.42 18.23
N ALA A 66 3.77 3.97 18.55
CA ALA A 66 3.89 5.20 19.31
C ALA A 66 3.24 6.39 18.58
N PHE A 67 3.42 6.49 17.27
CA PHE A 67 2.74 7.50 16.45
C PHE A 67 1.22 7.36 16.51
N VAL A 68 0.68 6.14 16.33
CA VAL A 68 -0.76 5.87 16.37
C VAL A 68 -1.31 6.25 17.74
N GLY A 69 -0.66 5.83 18.83
CA GLY A 69 -1.09 6.14 20.18
C GLY A 69 -1.13 7.64 20.51
N ASN A 70 -0.35 8.46 19.81
CA ASN A 70 -0.35 9.92 19.98
C ASN A 70 -1.42 10.62 19.10
N LYS A 71 -1.78 10.02 17.97
CA LYS A 71 -2.63 10.65 16.93
C LYS A 71 -4.08 10.20 16.94
N ILE A 72 -4.36 8.96 17.35
CA ILE A 72 -5.70 8.39 17.29
C ILE A 72 -6.58 8.99 18.38
N ALA A 73 -7.80 9.39 18.01
CA ALA A 73 -8.75 9.87 18.99
C ALA A 73 -9.19 8.70 19.91
N PRO A 74 -9.47 8.96 21.20
CA PRO A 74 -9.93 7.91 22.12
C PRO A 74 -11.13 7.11 21.62
N GLU A 75 -12.07 7.78 20.95
CA GLU A 75 -13.28 7.22 20.35
C GLU A 75 -13.04 6.40 19.07
N GLU A 76 -11.92 6.62 18.39
CA GLU A 76 -11.49 5.89 17.19
C GLU A 76 -10.61 4.68 17.54
N LYS A 77 -10.19 4.56 18.80
CA LYS A 77 -9.38 3.43 19.26
C LYS A 77 -10.19 2.15 19.19
N GLY A 78 -9.62 1.12 18.56
CA GLY A 78 -10.33 -0.13 18.28
C GLY A 78 -11.01 -0.14 16.91
N ASP A 79 -10.96 0.96 16.15
CA ASP A 79 -11.51 1.04 14.81
C ASP A 79 -10.43 0.83 13.74
N GLY A 80 -10.45 -0.32 13.07
CA GLY A 80 -9.47 -0.61 12.02
C GLY A 80 -9.62 0.25 10.77
N ARG A 81 -10.79 0.84 10.50
CA ARG A 81 -10.99 1.77 9.38
C ARG A 81 -10.26 3.08 9.63
N GLU A 82 -10.47 3.69 10.80
CA GLU A 82 -9.81 4.96 11.13
C GLU A 82 -8.28 4.76 11.25
N LEU A 83 -7.84 3.63 11.81
CA LEU A 83 -6.42 3.27 11.81
C LEU A 83 -5.87 3.12 10.38
N TRP A 84 -6.57 2.42 9.49
CA TRP A 84 -6.15 2.24 8.10
C TRP A 84 -6.04 3.57 7.36
N LYS A 85 -7.05 4.42 7.49
CA LYS A 85 -7.09 5.77 6.92
C LYS A 85 -5.93 6.63 7.42
N MET A 86 -5.68 6.65 8.73
CA MET A 86 -4.56 7.39 9.32
C MET A 86 -3.21 6.94 8.77
N LEU A 87 -2.99 5.63 8.64
CA LEU A 87 -1.73 5.11 8.08
C LEU A 87 -1.59 5.49 6.60
N ARG A 88 -2.68 5.43 5.83
CA ARG A 88 -2.68 5.87 4.44
C ARG A 88 -2.33 7.35 4.31
N ASP A 89 -2.97 8.21 5.10
CA ASP A 89 -2.69 9.64 5.10
C ASP A 89 -1.24 9.95 5.49
N LYS A 90 -0.65 9.19 6.42
CA LYS A 90 0.76 9.37 6.82
C LYS A 90 1.75 8.99 5.72
N PHE A 91 1.56 7.85 5.04
CA PHE A 91 2.60 7.27 4.18
C PHE A 91 2.40 7.54 2.69
N VAL A 92 1.15 7.78 2.28
CA VAL A 92 0.80 8.10 0.89
C VAL A 92 0.48 9.59 0.77
N GLY A 93 -0.17 10.15 1.79
CA GLY A 93 -0.85 11.43 1.68
C GLY A 93 -2.16 11.30 0.91
N SER A 94 -2.88 12.41 0.79
CA SER A 94 -4.14 12.48 0.06
C SER A 94 -4.18 13.70 -0.86
N GLY A 95 -5.04 13.62 -1.89
CA GLY A 95 -5.28 14.72 -2.83
C GLY A 95 -4.23 14.90 -3.93
N VAL A 96 -4.35 16.02 -4.66
CA VAL A 96 -3.60 16.32 -5.90
C VAL A 96 -2.08 16.36 -5.67
N GLN A 97 -1.63 16.84 -4.51
CA GLN A 97 -0.19 16.89 -4.19
C GLN A 97 0.42 15.49 -4.08
N ALA A 98 -0.26 14.57 -3.39
CA ALA A 98 0.21 13.18 -3.26
C ALA A 98 0.27 12.47 -4.63
N GLN A 99 -0.73 12.72 -5.48
CA GLN A 99 -0.76 12.23 -6.87
C GLN A 99 0.40 12.79 -7.70
N GLY A 100 0.68 14.09 -7.58
CA GLY A 100 1.81 14.73 -8.25
C GLY A 100 3.15 14.10 -7.88
N VAL A 101 3.41 13.92 -6.58
CA VAL A 101 4.64 13.28 -6.08
C VAL A 101 4.76 11.82 -6.53
N ALA A 102 3.64 11.09 -6.58
CA ALA A 102 3.63 9.71 -7.06
C ALA A 102 3.95 9.62 -8.57
N LEU A 103 3.40 10.56 -9.36
CA LEU A 103 3.67 10.67 -10.79
C LEU A 103 5.13 11.09 -11.06
N GLU A 104 5.66 12.07 -10.34
CA GLU A 104 7.07 12.48 -10.45
C GLU A 104 8.00 11.29 -10.23
N LYS A 105 7.78 10.52 -9.15
CA LYS A 105 8.56 9.31 -8.86
C LYS A 105 8.45 8.24 -9.95
N PHE A 106 7.29 8.13 -10.60
CA PHE A 106 7.10 7.21 -11.72
C PHE A 106 7.86 7.68 -12.97
N LEU A 107 7.86 8.98 -13.25
CA LEU A 107 8.59 9.55 -14.38
C LEU A 107 10.10 9.54 -14.18
N GLU A 108 10.57 9.52 -12.94
CA GLU A 108 11.98 9.42 -12.56
C GLU A 108 12.54 7.98 -12.56
N LEU A 109 11.75 6.98 -12.96
CA LEU A 109 12.22 5.60 -13.09
C LEU A 109 13.44 5.54 -14.02
N LYS A 110 14.54 4.99 -13.50
CA LYS A 110 15.80 4.82 -14.24
C LYS A 110 16.08 3.34 -14.42
N PHE A 111 16.33 2.95 -15.66
CA PHE A 111 16.81 1.60 -15.94
C PHE A 111 18.23 1.42 -15.40
N ARG A 112 18.43 0.34 -14.63
CA ARG A 112 19.74 -0.12 -14.14
C ARG A 112 19.99 -1.53 -14.64
N ASP A 113 19.06 -2.40 -14.31
CA ASP A 113 18.91 -3.77 -14.79
C ASP A 113 17.41 -4.09 -14.82
N ILE A 114 17.05 -5.22 -15.42
CA ILE A 114 15.64 -5.55 -15.67
C ILE A 114 14.88 -5.89 -14.38
N ASP A 115 15.52 -6.57 -13.43
CA ASP A 115 14.87 -7.03 -12.20
C ASP A 115 14.58 -5.84 -11.28
N GLN A 116 15.57 -4.95 -11.10
CA GLN A 116 15.40 -3.73 -10.33
C GLN A 116 14.41 -2.78 -10.99
N TRP A 117 14.43 -2.67 -12.33
CA TRP A 117 13.47 -1.83 -13.05
C TRP A 117 12.04 -2.34 -12.90
N ILE A 118 11.80 -3.66 -12.99
CA ILE A 118 10.48 -4.26 -12.75
C ILE A 118 10.04 -3.99 -11.31
N ALA A 119 10.91 -4.19 -10.33
CA ALA A 119 10.59 -3.95 -8.92
C ALA A 119 10.23 -2.47 -8.65
N ASP A 120 11.00 -1.53 -9.22
CA ASP A 120 10.78 -0.09 -9.11
C ASP A 120 9.46 0.31 -9.82
N LEU A 121 9.19 -0.27 -11.00
CA LEU A 121 7.94 -0.06 -11.75
C LEU A 121 6.72 -0.55 -10.97
N CYS A 122 6.75 -1.78 -10.44
CA CYS A 122 5.65 -2.32 -9.65
C CYS A 122 5.41 -1.46 -8.40
N THR A 123 6.47 -1.00 -7.74
CA THR A 123 6.37 -0.17 -6.52
C THR A 123 5.75 1.20 -6.82
N THR A 124 6.20 1.86 -7.88
CA THR A 124 5.69 3.18 -8.28
C THR A 124 4.25 3.11 -8.81
N THR A 125 3.94 2.12 -9.66
CA THR A 125 2.57 1.84 -10.13
C THR A 125 1.62 1.59 -8.95
N ARG A 126 2.02 0.77 -7.98
CA ARG A 126 1.20 0.52 -6.80
C ARG A 126 1.00 1.79 -5.97
N ARG A 127 2.03 2.61 -5.81
CA ARG A 127 1.91 3.91 -5.11
C ARG A 127 0.95 4.86 -5.83
N MET A 128 0.98 4.92 -7.16
CA MET A 128 0.05 5.73 -7.95
C MET A 128 -1.40 5.28 -7.78
N SER A 129 -1.64 3.96 -7.81
CA SER A 129 -2.95 3.38 -7.51
C SER A 129 -3.44 3.77 -6.12
N LEU A 130 -2.57 3.75 -5.11
CA LEU A 130 -2.92 4.16 -3.73
C LEU A 130 -3.25 5.65 -3.60
N THR A 131 -2.71 6.51 -4.48
CA THR A 131 -3.07 7.94 -4.56
C THR A 131 -4.33 8.20 -5.41
N GLY A 132 -4.93 7.15 -6.00
CA GLY A 132 -6.11 7.26 -6.86
C GLY A 132 -5.79 7.60 -8.32
N THR A 133 -4.56 7.40 -8.77
CA THR A 133 -4.15 7.57 -10.16
C THR A 133 -3.97 6.21 -10.83
N ASP A 134 -4.79 5.91 -11.84
CA ASP A 134 -4.65 4.69 -12.62
C ASP A 134 -3.60 4.88 -13.74
N VAL A 135 -2.50 4.14 -13.62
CA VAL A 135 -1.45 4.03 -14.65
C VAL A 135 -1.40 2.67 -15.31
N ASN A 136 -2.30 1.74 -14.96
CA ASN A 136 -2.44 0.45 -15.64
C ASN A 136 -3.25 0.60 -16.94
N ASN A 137 -2.90 1.61 -17.73
CA ASN A 137 -3.53 1.93 -19.00
C ASN A 137 -2.46 2.09 -20.09
N ALA A 138 -2.91 2.21 -21.35
CA ALA A 138 -2.01 2.33 -22.49
C ALA A 138 -1.01 3.50 -22.37
N LEU A 139 -1.38 4.59 -21.68
CA LEU A 139 -0.49 5.73 -21.46
C LEU A 139 0.60 5.40 -20.43
N GLY A 140 0.25 4.77 -19.32
CA GLY A 140 1.21 4.34 -18.31
C GLY A 140 2.19 3.30 -18.86
N THR A 141 1.71 2.32 -19.64
CA THR A 141 2.58 1.37 -20.36
C THR A 141 3.56 2.10 -21.29
N ARG A 142 3.07 3.09 -22.05
CA ARG A 142 3.91 3.86 -22.96
C ARG A 142 4.96 4.71 -22.22
N LEU A 143 4.59 5.28 -21.08
CA LEU A 143 5.51 6.03 -20.22
C LEU A 143 6.57 5.11 -19.61
N ALA A 144 6.18 3.92 -19.13
CA ALA A 144 7.12 2.93 -18.64
C ALA A 144 8.11 2.50 -19.72
N ILE A 145 7.65 2.21 -20.95
CA ILE A 145 8.53 1.83 -22.07
C ILE A 145 9.59 2.91 -22.35
N ARG A 146 9.23 4.20 -22.28
CA ARG A 146 10.19 5.31 -22.48
C ARG A 146 11.33 5.36 -21.46
N THR A 147 11.19 4.67 -20.33
CA THR A 147 12.25 4.58 -19.31
C THR A 147 13.23 3.45 -19.62
N LEU A 148 12.92 2.57 -20.58
CA LEU A 148 13.80 1.49 -21.03
C LEU A 148 14.80 1.99 -22.08
N PRO A 149 16.03 1.44 -22.11
CA PRO A 149 16.97 1.71 -23.19
C PRO A 149 16.42 1.22 -24.54
N ASN A 150 16.70 1.96 -25.63
CA ASN A 150 16.25 1.68 -27.00
C ASN A 150 16.46 0.22 -27.47
N LYS A 151 17.49 -0.47 -26.95
CA LYS A 151 17.77 -1.89 -27.28
C LYS A 151 16.63 -2.84 -26.88
N TYR A 152 15.81 -2.47 -25.90
CA TYR A 152 14.65 -3.24 -25.47
C TYR A 152 13.37 -2.79 -26.16
N GLU A 153 13.25 -1.53 -26.58
CA GLU A 153 12.09 -1.05 -27.36
C GLU A 153 11.95 -1.81 -28.70
N LEU A 154 13.08 -2.20 -29.29
CA LEU A 154 13.12 -2.96 -30.54
C LEU A 154 12.60 -4.41 -30.41
N LEU A 155 12.49 -4.96 -29.20
CA LEU A 155 12.00 -6.32 -28.94
C LEU A 155 10.47 -6.39 -28.75
N ILE A 156 9.80 -5.24 -28.68
CA ILE A 156 8.36 -5.11 -28.38
C ILE A 156 7.58 -4.68 -29.64
N ARG A 157 8.17 -4.88 -30.84
CA ARG A 157 7.52 -4.63 -32.13
C ARG A 157 6.79 -5.85 -32.66
#